data_AF-A0A7M2TK17-F1
#
_entry.id   AF-A0A7M2TK17-F1
#
_cell.length_a   1.000
_cell.length_b   1.000
_cell.length_c   1.000
_cell.angle_alpha   90.00
_cell.angle_beta   90.00
_cell.angle_gamma   90.00
#
_symmetry.space_group_name_H-M   'P 1'
#
loop_
_entity.id
_entity.type
_entity.pdbx_description
1 polymer ?
#
loop_
_entity_poly.entity_id
_entity_poly.type
_entity_poly.pdbx_seq_one_letter_code
_entity_poly.pdbx_strand_id
1 'polypeptide(L)'
;METCGRNPSRSVERSSGKLHLGSGIWGPVEPEVWAYQVGSRSVIKSWFDYRKKEPGGRKSSPLDGEHLDAWPLDWTRELNDLLTVLTRLVELQKSQVDLLDEIMDAPVATKAYMRRIGVVWPSSAKDRKPRYPKDFGSKEGILPGF
;
A
#
# COMPACT_ATOMS: atom_id res chain seq x y z
N MET A 1 16.51 -11.47 -25.05
CA MET A 1 16.18 -11.69 -23.63
C MET A 1 17.47 -11.59 -22.84
N GLU A 2 17.96 -10.41 -22.51
CA GLU A 2 19.22 -10.26 -21.76
C GLU A 2 19.29 -8.87 -21.15
N THR A 3 18.85 -8.72 -19.90
CA THR A 3 19.08 -7.50 -19.11
C THR A 3 19.16 -7.85 -17.62
N CYS A 4 20.02 -8.80 -17.26
CA CYS A 4 20.43 -9.02 -15.87
C CYS A 4 21.86 -8.47 -15.76
N GLY A 5 22.06 -7.30 -15.17
CA GLY A 5 23.45 -6.86 -14.95
C GLY A 5 23.75 -5.45 -14.44
N ARG A 6 22.85 -4.47 -14.54
CA ARG A 6 23.15 -3.13 -14.00
C ARG A 6 21.91 -2.37 -13.54
N ASN A 7 21.93 -1.87 -12.30
CA ASN A 7 20.84 -1.08 -11.74
C ASN A 7 20.67 0.23 -12.57
N PRO A 8 19.49 0.52 -13.13
CA PRO A 8 19.29 1.68 -13.99
C PRO A 8 19.43 3.00 -13.22
N SER A 9 20.31 3.88 -13.71
CA SER A 9 20.50 5.25 -13.18
C SER A 9 19.40 6.23 -13.60
N ARG A 10 18.53 5.86 -14.55
CA ARG A 10 17.57 6.77 -15.20
C ARG A 10 16.15 6.57 -14.68
N SER A 11 15.43 7.69 -14.62
CA SER A 11 13.99 7.77 -14.35
C SER A 11 13.17 7.01 -15.37
N VAL A 12 12.00 6.53 -14.94
CA VAL A 12 11.06 5.76 -15.76
C VAL A 12 10.38 6.67 -16.78
N GLU A 13 10.33 6.23 -18.04
CA GLU A 13 9.77 6.98 -19.16
C GLU A 13 8.52 6.28 -19.73
N ARG A 14 7.52 7.09 -20.10
CA ARG A 14 6.27 6.64 -20.73
C ARG A 14 6.37 6.84 -22.23
N SER A 15 6.21 5.77 -23.00
CA SER A 15 5.90 5.87 -24.43
C SER A 15 4.74 4.93 -24.76
N SER A 16 3.63 5.49 -25.25
CA SER A 16 2.53 4.73 -25.90
C SER A 16 2.13 3.38 -25.24
N GLY A 17 1.68 3.42 -23.98
CA GLY A 17 1.18 2.23 -23.26
C GLY A 17 2.28 1.24 -22.84
N LYS A 18 3.55 1.64 -22.97
CA LYS A 18 4.71 0.87 -22.53
C LYS A 18 5.51 1.63 -21.49
N LEU A 19 5.96 0.87 -20.51
CA LEU A 19 6.80 1.29 -19.41
C LEU A 19 8.24 0.92 -19.74
N HIS A 20 9.12 1.92 -19.75
CA HIS A 20 10.54 1.71 -20.01
C HIS A 20 11.34 1.85 -18.72
N LEU A 21 12.14 0.83 -18.40
CA LEU A 21 13.10 0.87 -17.31
C LEU A 21 14.44 0.32 -17.78
N GLY A 22 15.43 1.20 -17.92
CA GLY A 22 16.70 0.83 -18.54
C GLY A 22 16.46 0.29 -19.96
N SER A 23 16.82 -0.96 -20.20
CA SER A 23 16.56 -1.69 -21.45
C SER A 23 15.32 -2.59 -21.40
N GLY A 24 14.63 -2.68 -20.26
CA GLY A 24 13.39 -3.43 -20.10
C GLY A 24 12.16 -2.65 -20.56
N ILE A 25 11.18 -3.37 -21.08
CA ILE A 25 9.90 -2.82 -21.56
C ILE A 25 8.76 -3.66 -20.98
N TRP A 26 7.79 -3.03 -20.33
CA TRP A 26 6.56 -3.65 -19.85
C TRP A 26 5.36 -3.04 -20.56
N GLY A 27 4.41 -3.86 -20.98
CA GLY A 27 3.20 -3.39 -21.63
C GLY A 27 2.33 -4.52 -22.15
N PRO A 28 1.04 -4.23 -22.46
CA PRO A 28 0.39 -2.92 -22.38
C PRO A 28 0.05 -2.51 -20.93
N VAL A 29 0.33 -1.25 -20.55
CA VAL A 29 -0.05 -0.64 -19.27
C VAL A 29 -0.94 0.57 -19.56
N GLU A 30 -2.17 0.54 -19.04
CA GLU A 30 -3.13 1.62 -19.22
C GLU A 30 -2.69 2.93 -18.54
N PRO A 31 -3.04 4.10 -19.09
CA PRO A 31 -2.68 5.40 -18.53
C PRO A 31 -3.08 5.58 -17.05
N GLU A 32 -4.24 5.05 -16.66
CA GLU A 32 -4.82 5.13 -15.32
C GLU A 32 -3.98 4.33 -14.31
N VAL A 33 -3.45 3.17 -14.72
CA VAL A 33 -2.57 2.33 -13.90
C VAL A 33 -1.27 3.07 -13.61
N TRP A 34 -0.73 3.78 -14.61
CA TRP A 34 0.44 4.62 -14.44
C TRP A 34 0.18 5.83 -13.54
N ALA A 35 -0.96 6.49 -13.74
CA ALA A 35 -1.36 7.66 -12.98
C ALA A 35 -1.85 7.33 -11.56
N TYR A 36 -1.93 6.05 -11.19
CA TYR A 36 -2.47 5.62 -9.92
C TYR A 36 -1.73 6.23 -8.74
N GLN A 37 -2.49 6.89 -7.88
CA GLN A 37 -2.00 7.69 -6.77
C GLN A 37 -2.71 7.32 -5.48
N VAL A 38 -1.94 7.30 -4.39
CA VAL A 38 -2.47 7.23 -3.03
C VAL A 38 -2.10 8.53 -2.35
N GLY A 39 -3.11 9.35 -2.04
CA GLY A 39 -2.89 10.74 -1.66
C GLY A 39 -2.22 11.52 -2.79
N SER A 40 -1.05 12.12 -2.53
CA SER A 40 -0.27 12.89 -3.50
C SER A 40 0.90 12.13 -4.12
N ARG A 41 1.00 10.81 -3.91
CA ARG A 41 2.13 9.99 -4.35
C ARG A 41 1.72 9.00 -5.44
N SER A 42 2.41 9.08 -6.59
CA SER A 42 2.32 8.05 -7.63
C SER A 42 3.00 6.78 -7.15
N VAL A 43 2.24 5.68 -7.11
CA VAL A 43 2.69 4.40 -6.54
C VAL A 43 3.87 3.85 -7.35
N ILE A 44 3.73 3.81 -8.68
CA ILE A 44 4.77 3.29 -9.58
C ILE A 44 6.03 4.14 -9.48
N LYS A 45 5.91 5.48 -9.52
CA LYS A 45 7.06 6.38 -9.38
C LYS A 45 7.77 6.17 -8.04
N SER A 46 7.02 6.11 -6.94
CA SER A 46 7.59 5.86 -5.61
C SER A 46 8.29 4.50 -5.55
N TRP A 47 7.69 3.44 -6.09
CA TRP A 47 8.30 2.11 -6.10
C TRP A 47 9.67 2.09 -6.81
N PHE A 48 9.77 2.77 -7.96
CA PHE A 48 11.04 2.94 -8.67
C PHE A 48 12.03 3.85 -7.94
N ASP A 49 11.56 4.95 -7.33
CA ASP A 49 12.42 5.89 -6.60
C ASP A 49 13.18 5.22 -5.44
N TYR A 50 12.59 4.20 -4.80
CA TYR A 50 13.24 3.41 -3.75
C TYR A 50 14.23 2.35 -4.27
N ARG A 51 14.20 2.02 -5.56
CA ARG A 51 14.98 0.90 -6.15
C ARG A 51 16.02 1.35 -7.19
N LYS A 52 16.17 2.66 -7.39
CA LYS A 52 17.23 3.22 -8.23
C LYS A 52 18.60 3.12 -7.56
N LYS A 53 19.65 3.13 -8.38
CA LYS A 53 21.05 3.13 -7.96
C LYS A 53 21.40 4.19 -6.91
N GLU A 54 20.75 5.36 -6.99
CA GLU A 54 20.79 6.40 -5.96
C GLU A 54 19.34 6.69 -5.54
N PRO A 55 18.83 6.10 -4.46
CA PRO A 55 17.50 6.39 -3.97
C PRO A 55 17.44 7.82 -3.45
N GLY A 56 16.36 8.52 -3.77
CA GLY A 56 16.13 9.86 -3.23
C GLY A 56 15.78 9.80 -1.75
N GLY A 57 16.36 10.68 -0.92
CA GLY A 57 16.07 10.74 0.51
C GLY A 57 17.16 11.40 1.33
N ARG A 58 16.86 11.69 2.61
CA ARG A 58 17.89 12.10 3.58
C ARG A 58 18.72 10.87 3.94
N LYS A 59 20.02 10.94 3.68
CA LYS A 59 21.00 9.97 4.20
C LYS A 59 21.18 10.26 5.69
N SER A 60 20.71 9.34 6.51
CA SER A 60 20.80 9.37 7.97
C SER A 60 21.84 8.40 8.52
N SER A 61 22.29 7.43 7.72
CA SER A 61 23.24 6.39 8.11
C SER A 61 24.15 5.97 6.94
N PRO A 62 25.38 5.48 7.20
CA PRO A 62 26.22 4.82 6.18
C PRO A 62 25.53 3.65 5.46
N LEU A 63 24.57 2.99 6.12
CA LEU A 63 23.75 1.94 5.51
C LEU A 63 22.85 2.45 4.37
N ASP A 64 22.56 3.75 4.33
CA ASP A 64 21.78 4.37 3.24
C ASP A 64 22.58 4.47 1.93
N GLY A 65 23.85 4.09 1.92
CA GLY A 65 24.69 3.95 0.71
C GLY A 65 24.76 2.53 0.16
N GLU A 66 24.26 1.55 0.90
CA GLU A 66 24.29 0.13 0.48
C GLU A 66 23.11 -0.14 -0.46
N HIS A 67 23.42 -0.32 -1.74
CA HIS A 67 22.44 -0.61 -2.78
C HIS A 67 22.89 -1.79 -3.63
N LEU A 68 21.93 -2.52 -4.19
CA LEU A 68 22.23 -3.59 -5.12
C LEU A 68 22.81 -3.01 -6.42
N ASP A 69 24.00 -3.50 -6.79
CA ASP A 69 24.74 -3.09 -7.98
C ASP A 69 24.03 -3.48 -9.29
N ALA A 70 23.24 -4.56 -9.23
CA ALA A 70 22.50 -5.12 -10.35
C ALA A 70 21.00 -5.21 -10.02
N TRP A 71 20.18 -5.08 -11.07
CA TRP A 71 18.74 -5.30 -11.01
C TRP A 71 18.45 -6.81 -10.78
N PRO A 72 17.93 -7.22 -9.61
CA PRO A 72 17.59 -8.61 -9.37
C PRO A 72 16.37 -9.04 -10.19
N LEU A 73 16.32 -10.32 -10.56
CA LEU A 73 15.15 -10.87 -11.25
C LEU A 73 13.88 -10.75 -10.41
N ASP A 74 13.99 -10.82 -9.09
CA ASP A 74 12.84 -10.69 -8.18
C ASP A 74 12.18 -9.32 -8.27
N TRP A 75 12.92 -8.24 -8.50
CA TRP A 75 12.32 -6.92 -8.70
C TRP A 75 11.50 -6.83 -9.99
N THR A 76 11.86 -7.60 -11.02
CA THR A 76 11.02 -7.73 -12.21
C THR A 76 9.71 -8.44 -11.91
N ARG A 77 9.74 -9.48 -11.05
CA ARG A 77 8.53 -10.18 -10.59
C ARG A 77 7.66 -9.27 -9.74
N GLU A 78 8.25 -8.60 -8.75
CA GLU A 78 7.56 -7.62 -7.91
C GLU A 78 6.90 -6.50 -8.74
N LEU A 79 7.58 -5.99 -9.77
CA LEU A 79 7.01 -4.97 -10.66
C LEU A 79 5.81 -5.52 -11.43
N ASN A 80 5.89 -6.77 -11.91
CA ASN A 80 4.78 -7.40 -12.62
C ASN A 80 3.56 -7.61 -11.70
N ASP A 81 3.80 -8.04 -10.47
CA ASP A 81 2.75 -8.21 -9.46
C ASP A 81 2.13 -6.86 -9.09
N LEU A 82 2.96 -5.82 -8.92
CA LEU A 82 2.50 -4.45 -8.66
C LEU A 82 1.61 -3.95 -9.80
N LEU A 83 2.06 -4.07 -11.06
CA LEU A 83 1.26 -3.67 -12.22
C LEU A 83 -0.05 -4.43 -12.27
N THR A 84 -0.05 -5.73 -11.99
CA THR A 84 -1.26 -6.55 -11.94
C THR A 84 -2.24 -6.05 -10.89
N VAL A 85 -1.77 -5.78 -9.68
CA VAL A 85 -2.60 -5.25 -8.59
C VAL A 85 -3.18 -3.88 -8.96
N LEU A 86 -2.36 -2.97 -9.48
CA LEU A 86 -2.82 -1.64 -9.86
C LEU A 86 -3.85 -1.69 -11.00
N THR A 87 -3.68 -2.57 -11.99
CA THR A 87 -4.71 -2.80 -13.03
C THR A 87 -6.03 -3.23 -12.41
N ARG A 88 -6.02 -4.21 -11.49
CA ARG A 88 -7.25 -4.66 -10.82
C ARG A 88 -7.89 -3.57 -9.98
N LEU A 89 -7.09 -2.72 -9.32
CA LEU A 89 -7.61 -1.60 -8.54
C LEU A 89 -8.29 -0.55 -9.44
N VAL A 90 -7.68 -0.23 -10.58
CA VAL A 90 -8.28 0.68 -11.58
C VAL A 90 -9.58 0.10 -12.12
N GLU A 91 -9.62 -1.19 -12.46
CA GLU A 91 -10.84 -1.88 -12.92
C GLU A 91 -11.98 -1.79 -11.87
N LEU A 92 -11.65 -1.89 -10.58
CA LEU A 92 -12.61 -1.85 -9.48
C LEU A 92 -13.04 -0.43 -9.09
N GLN A 93 -12.30 0.60 -9.49
CA GLN A 93 -12.47 1.96 -8.99
C GLN A 93 -13.89 2.50 -9.21
N LYS A 94 -14.51 2.18 -10.35
CA LYS A 94 -15.89 2.60 -10.63
C LYS A 94 -16.87 2.05 -9.60
N SER A 95 -16.83 0.74 -9.37
CA SER A 95 -17.72 0.09 -8.39
C SER A 95 -17.48 0.57 -6.96
N GLN A 96 -16.24 0.96 -6.62
CA GLN A 96 -15.92 1.54 -5.32
C GLN A 96 -16.51 2.95 -5.14
N VAL A 97 -16.48 3.78 -6.19
CA VAL A 97 -17.13 5.09 -6.17
C VAL A 97 -18.64 4.95 -6.04
N ASP A 98 -19.24 4.09 -6.87
CA ASP A 98 -20.70 3.86 -6.83
C ASP A 98 -21.15 3.39 -5.43
N LEU A 99 -20.41 2.48 -4.81
CA LEU A 99 -20.68 2.00 -3.45
C LEU A 99 -20.47 3.09 -2.39
N LEU A 100 -19.42 3.92 -2.54
CA LEU A 100 -19.18 5.01 -1.61
C LEU A 100 -20.30 6.03 -1.67
N ASP A 101 -20.75 6.38 -2.87
CA ASP A 101 -21.87 7.31 -3.06
C ASP A 101 -23.16 6.76 -2.44
N GLU A 102 -23.46 5.47 -2.65
CA GLU A 102 -24.60 4.80 -1.99
C GLU A 102 -24.52 4.90 -0.46
N ILE A 103 -23.34 4.68 0.13
CA ILE A 103 -23.12 4.77 1.58
C ILE A 103 -23.26 6.22 2.06
N MET A 104 -22.75 7.19 1.30
CA MET A 104 -22.81 8.61 1.66
C MET A 104 -24.24 9.17 1.59
N ASP A 105 -25.05 8.65 0.67
CA ASP A 105 -26.47 9.01 0.54
C ASP A 105 -27.37 8.25 1.53
N ALA A 106 -26.86 7.18 2.15
CA ALA A 106 -27.63 6.40 3.12
C ALA A 106 -27.91 7.19 4.41
N PRO A 107 -29.12 7.06 5.00
CA PRO A 107 -29.43 7.70 6.28
C PRO A 107 -28.48 7.25 7.40
N VAL A 108 -27.98 8.22 8.17
CA VAL A 108 -27.16 7.92 9.35
C VAL A 108 -27.98 7.12 10.36
N ALA A 109 -27.43 5.98 10.78
CA ALA A 109 -28.05 5.08 11.74
C ALA A 109 -28.35 5.80 13.06
N THR A 110 -29.63 5.87 13.45
CA THR A 110 -30.01 6.50 14.71
C THR A 110 -29.63 5.63 15.91
N LYS A 111 -29.39 6.26 17.06
CA LYS A 111 -29.17 5.54 18.33
C LYS A 111 -30.31 4.57 18.65
N ALA A 112 -31.56 4.95 18.34
CA ALA A 112 -32.73 4.10 18.54
C ALA A 112 -32.71 2.86 17.63
N TYR A 113 -32.38 3.04 16.34
CA TYR A 113 -32.19 1.95 15.40
C TYR A 113 -31.09 0.98 15.86
N MET A 114 -29.92 1.53 16.20
CA MET A 114 -28.78 0.74 16.65
C MET A 114 -29.10 -0.01 17.96
N ARG A 115 -29.87 0.59 18.91
CA ARG A 115 -30.35 -0.10 20.12
C ARG A 115 -31.30 -1.26 19.77
N ARG A 116 -32.18 -1.08 18.78
CA ARG A 116 -33.11 -2.13 18.33
C ARG A 116 -32.39 -3.34 17.76
N ILE A 117 -31.25 -3.16 17.09
CA ILE A 117 -30.41 -4.25 16.58
C ILE A 117 -29.41 -4.80 17.62
N GLY A 118 -29.52 -4.39 18.90
CA GLY A 118 -28.74 -4.95 20.00
C GLY A 118 -27.43 -4.23 20.33
N VAL A 119 -27.15 -3.07 19.73
CA VAL A 119 -26.00 -2.25 20.15
C VAL A 119 -26.25 -1.73 21.57
N VAL A 120 -25.28 -1.92 22.46
CA VAL A 120 -25.31 -1.43 23.84
C VAL A 120 -24.26 -0.34 24.00
N TRP A 121 -24.66 0.82 24.52
CA TRP A 121 -23.74 1.92 24.82
C TRP A 121 -23.34 1.87 26.29
N PRO A 122 -22.11 2.32 26.61
CA PRO A 122 -21.69 2.44 27.98
C PRO A 122 -22.59 3.43 28.73
N SER A 123 -23.17 2.96 29.82
CA SER A 123 -24.00 3.73 30.75
C SER A 123 -23.22 4.17 31.99
N SER A 124 -22.10 3.51 32.28
CA SER A 124 -21.22 3.79 33.41
C SER A 124 -19.75 3.80 33.01
N ALA A 125 -18.89 4.35 33.87
CA ALA A 125 -17.44 4.31 33.69
C ALA A 125 -16.88 2.88 33.60
N LYS A 126 -17.55 1.88 34.23
CA LYS A 126 -17.15 0.47 34.15
C LYS A 126 -17.31 -0.10 32.74
N ASP A 127 -18.31 0.37 31.98
CA ASP A 127 -18.62 -0.11 30.63
C ASP A 127 -17.59 0.33 29.59
N ARG A 128 -16.79 1.37 29.90
CA ARG A 128 -15.70 1.86 29.05
C ARG A 128 -14.41 1.04 29.19
N LYS A 129 -14.35 0.11 30.14
CA LYS A 129 -13.16 -0.72 30.32
C LYS A 129 -13.02 -1.66 29.12
N PRO A 130 -11.83 -1.70 28.47
CA PRO A 130 -11.55 -2.69 27.44
C PRO A 130 -11.87 -4.09 27.96
N ARG A 131 -12.57 -4.89 27.15
CA ARG A 131 -12.76 -6.31 27.47
C ARG A 131 -11.46 -7.04 27.15
N TYR A 132 -10.67 -7.27 28.18
CA TYR A 132 -9.50 -8.12 28.06
C TYR A 132 -9.91 -9.59 28.02
N PRO A 133 -9.23 -10.42 27.20
CA PRO A 133 -9.27 -11.87 27.36
C PRO A 133 -8.92 -12.25 28.80
N LYS A 134 -9.49 -13.35 29.32
CA LYS A 134 -9.27 -13.78 30.72
C LYS A 134 -7.78 -14.00 31.07
N ASP A 135 -6.93 -14.20 30.06
CA ASP A 135 -5.51 -14.52 30.24
C ASP A 135 -4.60 -13.29 30.11
N PHE A 136 -5.19 -12.11 29.83
CA PHE A 136 -4.45 -10.85 29.71
C PHE A 136 -3.93 -10.43 31.09
N GLY A 137 -2.65 -10.69 31.35
CA GLY A 137 -2.01 -10.40 32.64
C GLY A 137 -2.07 -11.54 33.67
N SER A 138 -2.36 -12.78 33.25
CA SER A 138 -2.06 -13.94 34.09
C SER A 138 -0.57 -13.96 34.43
N LYS A 139 -0.24 -14.16 35.71
CA LYS A 139 1.13 -14.10 36.24
C LYS A 139 2.06 -15.22 35.74
N GLU A 140 1.58 -16.09 34.87
CA GLU A 140 2.34 -17.18 34.23
C GLU A 140 3.22 -16.70 33.06
N GLY A 141 3.16 -15.41 32.68
CA GLY A 141 3.94 -14.87 31.55
C GLY A 141 4.60 -13.51 31.78
N ILE A 142 4.76 -13.06 33.02
CA ILE A 142 5.47 -11.80 33.31
C ILE A 142 6.98 -12.03 33.13
N LEU A 143 7.50 -11.68 31.95
CA LEU A 143 8.91 -11.35 31.80
C LEU A 143 9.20 -10.10 32.67
N PRO A 144 10.28 -10.12 33.48
CA PRO A 144 10.58 -9.00 34.35
C PRO A 144 10.99 -7.76 33.54
N GLY A 145 10.32 -6.65 33.82
CA GLY A 145 10.86 -5.29 33.70
C GLY A 145 11.12 -4.76 32.29
N PHE A 146 10.21 -3.91 31.82
CA PHE A 146 10.56 -2.62 31.22
C PHE A 146 9.70 -1.54 31.87
#